data_AF-A0A2V8MRY3-F1
#
_entry.id   AF-A0A2V8MRY3-F1
#
_cell.length_a   1.000
_cell.length_b   1.000
_cell.length_c   1.000
_cell.angle_alpha   90.00
_cell.angle_beta   90.00
_cell.angle_gamma   90.00
#
_symmetry.space_group_name_H-M   'P 1'
#
loop_
_entity.id
_entity.type
_entity.pdbx_description
1 polymer ?
#
loop_
_entity_poly.entity_id
_entity_poly.type
_entity_poly.pdbx_seq_one_letter_code
_entity_poly.pdbx_strand_id
1 'polypeptide(L)'
;SKFFVRQHYLDFLGREPDPPGLAFWVDNIESCDSDRECRQVRRINTSAAFFLSIEFQETGYLAYRLYKAAYGDATSPDGKAAVPIIRFQEFLPDTHRIGQGVIVNQGEWRTQLENNKRDFAFAFVQRADFLARYPGLTSAAAFVYSLNANAGDVLNDAERTALISELSPNPADAALRADVLQKVAENFLFMQAESNRAFVLMQYYGYLRRNPDEGPDSNFDGYNFWLNKLNQFNGNFVNAEMVKAFIDSREYRRRFSP
;
A
#
# COMPACT_ATOMS: atom_id res chain seq x y z
N SER A 1 -7.57 19.00 16.97
CA SER A 1 -7.20 17.84 16.12
C SER A 1 -7.55 17.96 14.63
N LYS A 2 -8.35 18.95 14.20
CA LYS A 2 -8.77 19.15 12.79
C LYS A 2 -7.63 19.14 11.77
N PHE A 3 -6.58 19.95 11.98
CA PHE A 3 -5.42 19.99 11.08
C PHE A 3 -4.77 18.62 10.91
N PHE A 4 -4.52 17.93 12.03
CA PHE A 4 -3.89 16.61 12.02
C PHE A 4 -4.69 15.58 11.22
N VAL A 5 -6.00 15.49 11.46
CA VAL A 5 -6.89 14.59 10.70
C VAL A 5 -6.91 14.94 9.23
N ARG A 6 -7.07 16.23 8.88
CA ARG A 6 -7.04 16.66 7.47
C ARG A 6 -5.72 16.30 6.78
N GLN A 7 -4.57 16.45 7.45
CA GLN A 7 -3.29 16.03 6.88
C GLN A 7 -3.25 14.52 6.59
N HIS A 8 -3.90 13.67 7.39
CA HIS A 8 -3.93 12.22 7.14
C HIS A 8 -4.79 11.86 5.92
N TYR A 9 -5.92 12.54 5.74
CA TYR A 9 -6.71 12.43 4.51
C TYR A 9 -5.90 12.81 3.27
N LEU A 10 -5.16 13.92 3.32
CA LEU A 10 -4.36 14.39 2.20
C LEU A 10 -3.15 13.47 1.94
N ASP A 11 -2.39 13.14 2.98
CA ASP A 11 -1.15 12.39 2.81
C ASP A 11 -1.39 10.92 2.50
N PHE A 12 -2.43 10.30 3.10
CA PHE A 12 -2.64 8.86 3.02
C PHE A 12 -3.73 8.49 2.02
N LEU A 13 -4.79 9.32 1.89
CA LEU A 13 -5.90 9.04 0.96
C LEU A 13 -5.89 9.94 -0.29
N GLY A 14 -5.04 10.97 -0.33
CA GLY A 14 -4.92 11.85 -1.49
C GLY A 14 -6.15 12.74 -1.74
N ARG A 15 -7.02 12.93 -0.75
CA ARG A 15 -8.26 13.72 -0.90
C ARG A 15 -8.57 14.56 0.33
N GLU A 16 -9.45 15.54 0.19
CA GLU A 16 -10.04 16.24 1.34
C GLU A 16 -10.99 15.30 2.10
N PRO A 17 -11.11 15.47 3.43
CA PRO A 17 -12.14 14.77 4.18
C PRO A 17 -13.53 15.27 3.81
N ASP A 18 -14.49 14.36 3.75
CA ASP A 18 -15.90 14.71 3.80
C ASP A 18 -16.26 15.23 5.21
N PRO A 19 -17.27 16.13 5.35
CA PRO A 19 -17.60 16.72 6.64
C PRO A 19 -17.91 15.70 7.76
N PRO A 20 -18.69 14.63 7.50
CA PRO A 20 -18.94 13.58 8.50
C PRO A 20 -17.67 12.84 8.93
N GLY A 21 -16.82 12.43 7.98
CA GLY A 21 -15.56 11.77 8.26
C GLY A 21 -14.61 12.64 9.08
N LEU A 22 -14.47 13.93 8.73
CA LEU A 22 -13.65 14.86 9.50
C LEU A 22 -14.14 14.97 10.95
N ALA A 23 -15.45 15.14 11.15
CA ALA A 23 -16.05 15.25 12.47
C ALA A 23 -15.78 14.00 13.30
N PHE A 24 -16.07 12.81 12.76
CA PHE A 24 -15.85 11.53 13.43
C PHE A 24 -14.42 11.36 13.97
N TRP A 25 -13.41 11.58 13.13
CA TRP A 25 -12.01 11.39 13.54
C TRP A 25 -11.52 12.48 14.48
N VAL A 26 -12.04 13.71 14.35
CA VAL A 26 -11.73 14.79 15.29
C VAL A 26 -12.32 14.48 16.65
N ASP A 27 -13.59 14.11 16.72
CA ASP A 27 -14.31 13.83 17.96
C ASP A 27 -13.70 12.63 18.69
N ASN A 28 -13.19 11.62 17.96
CA ASN A 28 -12.43 10.51 18.53
C ASN A 28 -11.20 10.97 19.36
N ILE A 29 -10.54 12.06 18.95
CA ILE A 29 -9.40 12.62 19.69
C ILE A 29 -9.87 13.61 20.76
N GLU A 30 -10.88 14.43 20.46
CA GLU A 30 -11.38 15.45 21.38
C GLU A 30 -12.17 14.85 22.55
N SER A 31 -12.68 13.61 22.45
CA SER A 31 -13.35 12.91 23.56
C SER A 31 -12.48 12.64 24.79
N CYS A 32 -11.18 12.94 24.71
CA CYS A 32 -10.22 12.88 25.83
C CYS A 32 -10.12 14.19 26.61
N ASP A 33 -10.85 15.25 26.23
CA ASP A 33 -10.77 16.59 26.83
C ASP A 33 -9.31 17.08 26.95
N SER A 34 -8.84 17.38 28.17
CA SER A 34 -7.49 17.87 28.48
C SER A 34 -6.48 16.77 28.82
N ASP A 35 -6.88 15.49 28.84
CA ASP A 35 -5.99 14.38 29.15
C ASP A 35 -4.97 14.18 28.00
N ARG A 36 -3.71 14.50 28.28
CA ARG A 36 -2.63 14.45 27.30
C ARG A 36 -2.28 13.02 26.88
N GLU A 37 -2.33 12.06 27.79
CA GLU A 37 -1.99 10.66 27.52
C GLU A 37 -3.09 10.04 26.66
N CYS A 38 -4.35 10.24 27.06
CA CYS A 38 -5.50 9.80 26.27
C CYS A 38 -5.45 10.37 24.84
N ARG A 39 -5.18 11.68 24.69
CA ARG A 39 -5.06 12.32 23.37
C ARG A 39 -3.91 11.76 22.53
N GLN A 40 -2.76 11.45 23.13
CA GLN A 40 -1.65 10.84 22.41
C GLN A 40 -2.05 9.46 21.87
N VAL A 41 -2.65 8.61 22.70
CA VAL A 41 -3.14 7.29 22.30
C VAL A 41 -4.21 7.41 21.20
N ARG A 42 -5.17 8.33 21.33
CA ARG A 42 -6.19 8.56 20.28
C ARG A 42 -5.59 9.05 18.98
N ARG A 43 -4.57 9.90 19.00
CA ARG A 43 -3.87 10.35 17.78
C ARG A 43 -3.14 9.20 17.09
N ILE A 44 -2.45 8.35 17.86
CA ILE A 44 -1.77 7.15 17.34
C ILE A 44 -2.79 6.22 16.67
N ASN A 45 -3.87 5.89 17.37
CA ASN A 45 -4.89 4.97 16.86
C ASN A 45 -5.69 5.55 15.69
N THR A 46 -6.06 6.84 15.76
CA THR A 46 -6.72 7.54 14.65
C THR A 46 -5.84 7.52 13.41
N SER A 47 -4.55 7.79 13.57
CA SER A 47 -3.62 7.75 12.44
C SER A 47 -3.52 6.36 11.82
N ALA A 48 -3.27 5.34 12.65
CA ALA A 48 -3.17 3.96 12.19
C ALA A 48 -4.43 3.50 11.47
N ALA A 49 -5.61 3.96 11.93
CA ALA A 49 -6.90 3.58 11.35
C ALA A 49 -7.06 3.99 9.88
N PHE A 50 -6.37 5.04 9.40
CA PHE A 50 -6.37 5.37 7.97
C PHE A 50 -5.73 4.25 7.15
N PHE A 51 -4.56 3.74 7.56
CA PHE A 51 -3.90 2.61 6.89
C PHE A 51 -4.68 1.30 7.01
N LEU A 52 -5.49 1.14 8.05
CA LEU A 52 -6.34 -0.03 8.27
C LEU A 52 -7.73 0.09 7.59
N SER A 53 -8.07 1.28 7.08
CA SER A 53 -9.35 1.52 6.43
C SER A 53 -9.48 0.71 5.14
N ILE A 54 -10.71 0.34 4.80
CA ILE A 54 -11.03 -0.30 3.51
C ILE A 54 -10.44 0.52 2.36
N GLU A 55 -10.62 1.85 2.42
CA GLU A 55 -10.15 2.75 1.37
C GLU A 55 -8.64 2.60 1.13
N PHE A 56 -7.82 2.61 2.18
CA PHE A 56 -6.37 2.47 2.01
C PHE A 56 -5.95 1.03 1.67
N GLN A 57 -6.64 0.02 2.21
CA GLN A 57 -6.35 -1.39 1.90
C GLN A 57 -6.59 -1.76 0.44
N GLU A 58 -7.62 -1.16 -0.16
CA GLU A 58 -8.04 -1.39 -1.54
C GLU A 58 -7.41 -0.41 -2.55
N THR A 59 -6.64 0.57 -2.08
CA THR A 59 -5.93 1.54 -2.93
C THR A 59 -4.42 1.42 -2.74
N GLY A 60 -3.86 2.00 -1.69
CA GLY A 60 -2.42 2.05 -1.45
C GLY A 60 -1.79 0.67 -1.30
N TYR A 61 -2.40 -0.22 -0.51
CA TYR A 61 -1.85 -1.58 -0.40
C TYR A 61 -2.07 -2.42 -1.66
N LEU A 62 -3.12 -2.15 -2.44
CA LEU A 62 -3.29 -2.81 -3.74
C LEU A 62 -2.19 -2.37 -4.72
N ALA A 63 -1.91 -1.07 -4.82
CA ALA A 63 -0.81 -0.56 -5.65
C ALA A 63 0.53 -1.21 -5.26
N TYR A 64 0.84 -1.29 -3.97
CA TYR A 64 2.01 -2.01 -3.46
C TYR A 64 2.05 -3.46 -3.95
N ARG A 65 0.94 -4.20 -3.78
CA ARG A 65 0.89 -5.63 -4.12
C ARG A 65 0.96 -5.88 -5.63
N LEU A 66 0.39 -4.99 -6.46
CA LEU A 66 0.50 -5.07 -7.92
C LEU A 66 1.96 -4.94 -8.38
N TYR A 67 2.71 -3.99 -7.81
CA TYR A 67 4.14 -3.86 -8.07
C TYR A 67 4.94 -5.07 -7.59
N LYS A 68 4.69 -5.53 -6.36
CA LYS A 68 5.35 -6.70 -5.80
C LYS A 68 5.09 -7.96 -6.62
N ALA A 69 3.84 -8.22 -7.03
CA ALA A 69 3.48 -9.37 -7.86
C ALA A 69 4.13 -9.29 -9.25
N ALA A 70 4.14 -8.10 -9.89
CA ALA A 70 4.70 -7.92 -11.22
C ALA A 70 6.23 -7.95 -11.29
N TYR A 71 6.91 -7.41 -10.26
CA TYR A 71 8.35 -7.16 -10.35
C TYR A 71 9.18 -7.80 -9.23
N GLY A 72 8.55 -8.32 -8.18
CA GLY A 72 9.23 -8.86 -7.01
C GLY A 72 9.71 -7.77 -6.06
N ASP A 73 10.80 -8.03 -5.34
CA ASP A 73 11.49 -7.03 -4.53
C ASP A 73 12.68 -6.43 -5.29
N ALA A 74 13.05 -5.21 -4.92
CA ALA A 74 14.36 -4.67 -5.25
C ALA A 74 15.41 -5.17 -4.24
N THR A 75 16.69 -5.05 -4.59
CA THR A 75 17.80 -5.24 -3.65
C THR A 75 18.20 -3.90 -3.05
N SER A 76 18.46 -3.85 -1.74
CA SER A 76 18.98 -2.65 -1.08
C SER A 76 20.32 -2.20 -1.70
N PRO A 77 20.70 -0.91 -1.61
CA PRO A 77 21.95 -0.40 -2.20
C PRO A 77 23.21 -1.14 -1.72
N ASP A 78 23.19 -1.67 -0.50
CA ASP A 78 24.30 -2.43 0.07
C ASP A 78 24.24 -3.95 -0.24
N GLY A 79 23.26 -4.40 -1.02
CA GLY A 79 23.12 -5.78 -1.47
C GLY A 79 22.57 -6.76 -0.44
N LYS A 80 22.20 -6.29 0.77
CA LYS A 80 21.96 -7.19 1.92
C LYS A 80 20.50 -7.61 2.12
N ALA A 81 19.54 -6.83 1.63
CA ALA A 81 18.13 -7.05 1.93
C ALA A 81 17.22 -6.91 0.71
N ALA A 82 16.17 -7.72 0.66
CA ALA A 82 15.06 -7.59 -0.28
C ALA A 82 14.06 -6.55 0.23
N VAL A 83 13.84 -5.51 -0.56
CA VAL A 83 13.08 -4.31 -0.18
C VAL A 83 11.97 -4.05 -1.20
N PRO A 84 10.88 -3.37 -0.81
CA PRO A 84 9.81 -3.02 -1.74
C PRO A 84 10.33 -2.32 -3.00
N ILE A 85 9.82 -2.73 -4.16
CA ILE A 85 10.27 -2.21 -5.45
C ILE A 85 9.59 -0.90 -5.86
N ILE A 86 8.32 -0.72 -5.48
CA ILE A 86 7.58 0.51 -5.73
C ILE A 86 8.26 1.66 -4.99
N ARG A 87 8.46 2.80 -5.66
CA ARG A 87 9.01 4.01 -5.05
C ARG A 87 7.89 5.02 -4.80
N PHE A 88 8.19 6.04 -4.00
CA PHE A 88 7.21 7.04 -3.57
C PHE A 88 6.57 7.78 -4.76
N GLN A 89 7.35 8.06 -5.80
CA GLN A 89 6.90 8.81 -6.97
C GLN A 89 5.92 8.03 -7.84
N GLU A 90 6.01 6.70 -7.88
CA GLU A 90 5.00 5.86 -8.53
C GLU A 90 3.82 5.60 -7.62
N PHE A 91 4.07 5.34 -6.33
CA PHE A 91 3.03 5.01 -5.35
C PHE A 91 1.92 6.05 -5.27
N LEU A 92 2.28 7.34 -5.19
CA LEU A 92 1.31 8.41 -5.01
C LEU A 92 0.29 8.54 -6.15
N PRO A 93 0.69 8.76 -7.42
CA PRO A 93 -0.26 8.90 -8.51
C PRO A 93 -1.07 7.61 -8.73
N ASP A 94 -0.47 6.44 -8.53
CA ASP A 94 -1.14 5.16 -8.73
C ASP A 94 -2.22 4.92 -7.68
N THR A 95 -1.92 5.20 -6.40
CA THR A 95 -2.91 5.13 -5.32
C THR A 95 -4.06 6.11 -5.55
N HIS A 96 -3.76 7.34 -5.96
CA HIS A 96 -4.78 8.35 -6.26
C HIS A 96 -5.68 7.92 -7.43
N ARG A 97 -5.11 7.27 -8.45
CA ARG A 97 -5.89 6.74 -9.58
C ARG A 97 -6.85 5.64 -9.14
N ILE A 98 -6.42 4.71 -8.29
CA ILE A 98 -7.31 3.65 -7.76
C ILE A 98 -8.40 4.26 -6.86
N GLY A 99 -8.05 5.24 -6.02
CA GLY A 99 -8.98 5.91 -5.09
C GLY A 99 -9.86 6.99 -5.71
N GLN A 100 -9.74 7.27 -7.02
CA GLN A 100 -10.35 8.44 -7.63
C GLN A 100 -11.87 8.48 -7.46
N GLY A 101 -12.35 9.50 -6.71
CA GLY A 101 -13.76 9.72 -6.43
C GLY A 101 -14.40 8.69 -5.48
N VAL A 102 -13.60 7.82 -4.85
CA VAL A 102 -14.08 6.84 -3.89
C VAL A 102 -14.19 7.48 -2.50
N ILE A 103 -15.38 7.42 -1.93
CA ILE A 103 -15.61 7.65 -0.50
C ILE A 103 -16.40 6.46 0.01
N VAL A 104 -15.80 5.68 0.90
CA VAL A 104 -16.42 4.46 1.44
C VAL A 104 -17.76 4.79 2.11
N ASN A 105 -18.78 3.98 1.81
CA ASN A 105 -20.17 4.12 2.26
C ASN A 105 -20.94 5.33 1.69
N GLN A 106 -20.46 5.94 0.61
CA GLN A 106 -21.21 6.98 -0.12
C GLN A 106 -21.47 6.56 -1.58
N GLY A 107 -22.71 6.72 -2.05
CA GLY A 107 -23.11 6.35 -3.41
C GLY A 107 -22.73 4.91 -3.79
N GLU A 108 -22.35 4.71 -5.05
CA GLU A 108 -21.94 3.41 -5.63
C GLU A 108 -20.44 3.14 -5.47
N TRP A 109 -19.84 3.54 -4.34
CA TRP A 109 -18.39 3.53 -4.13
C TRP A 109 -17.72 2.17 -4.41
N ARG A 110 -18.41 1.05 -4.17
CA ARG A 110 -17.88 -0.30 -4.44
C ARG A 110 -17.68 -0.52 -5.94
N THR A 111 -18.72 -0.23 -6.74
CA THR A 111 -18.65 -0.34 -8.20
C THR A 111 -17.60 0.62 -8.76
N GLN A 112 -17.54 1.84 -8.24
CA GLN A 112 -16.54 2.82 -8.66
C GLN A 112 -15.11 2.36 -8.35
N LEU A 113 -14.86 1.85 -7.14
CA LEU A 113 -13.57 1.32 -6.76
C LEU A 113 -13.16 0.13 -7.65
N GLU A 114 -14.05 -0.82 -7.88
CA GLU A 114 -13.76 -1.97 -8.75
C GLU A 114 -13.47 -1.56 -10.20
N ASN A 115 -14.19 -0.56 -10.73
CA ASN A 115 -13.88 0.01 -12.05
C ASN A 115 -12.49 0.67 -12.06
N ASN A 116 -12.18 1.49 -11.05
CA ASN A 116 -10.86 2.14 -10.94
C ASN A 116 -9.72 1.12 -10.85
N LYS A 117 -9.89 0.02 -10.10
CA LYS A 117 -8.91 -1.08 -10.01
C LYS A 117 -8.66 -1.73 -11.36
N ARG A 118 -9.72 -2.08 -12.09
CA ARG A 118 -9.63 -2.70 -13.42
C ARG A 118 -8.95 -1.76 -14.43
N ASP A 119 -9.34 -0.50 -14.46
CA ASP A 119 -8.75 0.52 -15.33
C ASP A 119 -7.27 0.76 -15.00
N PHE A 120 -6.94 0.74 -13.71
CA PHE A 120 -5.55 0.83 -13.26
C PHE A 120 -4.74 -0.39 -13.68
N ALA A 121 -5.20 -1.61 -13.40
CA ALA A 121 -4.51 -2.85 -13.76
C ALA A 121 -4.30 -2.96 -15.27
N PHE A 122 -5.32 -2.61 -16.07
CA PHE A 122 -5.24 -2.57 -17.53
C PHE A 122 -4.16 -1.59 -18.02
N ALA A 123 -4.10 -0.38 -17.46
CA ALA A 123 -3.06 0.59 -17.81
C ALA A 123 -1.67 0.17 -17.30
N PHE A 124 -1.60 -0.47 -16.13
CA PHE A 124 -0.38 -0.93 -15.50
C PHE A 124 0.35 -1.98 -16.37
N VAL A 125 -0.38 -2.99 -16.87
CA VAL A 125 0.22 -4.05 -17.71
C VAL A 125 0.67 -3.58 -19.09
N GLN A 126 0.32 -2.37 -19.48
CA GLN A 126 0.74 -1.74 -20.74
C GLN A 126 1.97 -0.83 -20.57
N ARG A 127 2.47 -0.64 -19.34
CA ARG A 127 3.67 0.17 -19.09
C ARG A 127 4.89 -0.48 -19.73
N ALA A 128 5.83 0.36 -20.18
CA ALA A 128 7.05 -0.10 -20.86
C ALA A 128 7.83 -1.14 -20.02
N ASP A 129 8.01 -0.90 -18.73
CA ASP A 129 8.72 -1.83 -17.83
C ASP A 129 7.97 -3.15 -17.64
N PHE A 130 6.62 -3.12 -17.63
CA PHE A 130 5.83 -4.34 -17.58
C PHE A 130 5.99 -5.16 -18.86
N LEU A 131 5.92 -4.52 -20.02
CA LEU A 131 6.10 -5.18 -21.32
C LEU A 131 7.54 -5.67 -21.53
N ALA A 132 8.53 -4.98 -20.96
CA ALA A 132 9.92 -5.43 -20.93
C ALA A 132 10.08 -6.67 -20.04
N ARG A 133 9.42 -6.72 -18.88
CA ARG A 133 9.45 -7.87 -17.96
C ARG A 133 8.67 -9.07 -18.49
N TYR A 134 7.57 -8.82 -19.20
CA TYR A 134 6.65 -9.80 -19.77
C TYR A 134 6.39 -9.51 -21.26
N PRO A 135 7.34 -9.84 -22.16
CA PRO A 135 7.15 -9.66 -23.59
C PRO A 135 5.90 -10.38 -24.13
N GLY A 136 5.45 -10.01 -25.34
CA GLY A 136 4.27 -10.64 -25.97
C GLY A 136 4.40 -12.16 -26.16
N LEU A 137 5.62 -12.69 -26.22
CA LEU A 137 5.90 -14.13 -26.33
C LEU A 137 5.89 -14.88 -24.98
N THR A 138 5.65 -14.19 -23.85
CA THR A 138 5.50 -14.85 -22.55
C THR A 138 4.23 -15.71 -22.54
N SER A 139 4.38 -17.02 -22.31
CA SER A 139 3.25 -17.94 -22.22
C SER A 139 2.41 -17.69 -20.96
N ALA A 140 1.14 -18.13 -20.99
CA ALA A 140 0.25 -18.03 -19.82
C ALA A 140 0.86 -18.68 -18.57
N ALA A 141 1.45 -19.87 -18.74
CA ALA A 141 2.15 -20.57 -17.66
C ALA A 141 3.32 -19.76 -17.11
N ALA A 142 4.24 -19.29 -17.97
CA ALA A 142 5.40 -18.52 -17.52
C ALA A 142 5.01 -17.21 -16.81
N PHE A 143 3.95 -16.55 -17.28
CA PHE A 143 3.40 -15.36 -16.65
C PHE A 143 2.87 -15.67 -15.24
N VAL A 144 1.95 -16.62 -15.11
CA VAL A 144 1.33 -16.97 -13.81
C VAL A 144 2.37 -17.49 -12.82
N TYR A 145 3.30 -18.36 -13.24
CA TYR A 145 4.38 -18.84 -12.37
C TYR A 145 5.27 -17.70 -11.89
N SER A 146 5.60 -16.74 -12.76
CA SER A 146 6.41 -15.59 -12.37
C SER A 146 5.70 -14.70 -11.36
N LEU A 147 4.40 -14.43 -11.54
CA LEU A 147 3.62 -13.64 -10.58
C LEU A 147 3.51 -14.36 -9.24
N ASN A 148 3.26 -15.67 -9.26
CA ASN A 148 3.16 -16.49 -8.04
C ASN A 148 4.47 -16.51 -7.26
N ALA A 149 5.60 -16.71 -7.94
CA ALA A 149 6.92 -16.70 -7.30
C ALA A 149 7.21 -15.35 -6.63
N ASN A 150 6.90 -14.24 -7.32
CA ASN A 150 7.03 -12.89 -6.76
C ASN A 150 6.11 -12.66 -5.54
N ALA A 151 4.94 -13.29 -5.53
CA ALA A 151 3.97 -13.25 -4.45
C ALA A 151 4.27 -14.23 -3.29
N GLY A 152 5.39 -14.96 -3.35
CA GLY A 152 5.77 -15.92 -2.30
C GLY A 152 5.08 -17.28 -2.40
N ASP A 153 4.74 -17.70 -3.61
CA ASP A 153 4.10 -18.99 -3.93
C ASP A 153 2.77 -19.24 -3.20
N VAL A 154 1.96 -18.18 -3.09
CA VAL A 154 0.67 -18.20 -2.38
C VAL A 154 -0.44 -18.96 -3.10
N LEU A 155 -0.36 -19.14 -4.42
CA LEU A 155 -1.39 -19.82 -5.20
C LEU A 155 -1.26 -21.35 -5.06
N ASN A 156 -2.37 -21.98 -4.71
CA ASN A 156 -2.47 -23.44 -4.79
C ASN A 156 -2.57 -23.91 -6.26
N ASP A 157 -2.46 -25.23 -6.47
CA ASP A 157 -2.43 -25.80 -7.83
C ASP A 157 -3.72 -25.55 -8.63
N ALA A 158 -4.88 -25.52 -7.97
CA ALA A 158 -6.16 -25.25 -8.62
C ALA A 158 -6.29 -23.79 -9.08
N GLU A 159 -5.93 -22.84 -8.20
CA GLU A 159 -5.89 -21.42 -8.53
C GLU A 159 -4.94 -21.14 -9.69
N ARG A 160 -3.73 -21.74 -9.63
CA ARG A 160 -2.73 -21.59 -10.67
C ARG A 160 -3.22 -22.12 -12.02
N THR A 161 -3.84 -23.31 -12.02
CA THR A 161 -4.40 -23.93 -13.22
C THR A 161 -5.52 -23.07 -13.80
N ALA A 162 -6.39 -22.51 -12.96
CA ALA A 162 -7.47 -21.63 -13.38
C ALA A 162 -6.94 -20.34 -14.05
N LEU A 163 -5.97 -19.66 -13.44
CA LEU A 163 -5.38 -18.44 -14.02
C LEU A 163 -4.61 -18.72 -15.32
N ILE A 164 -3.93 -19.86 -15.43
CA ILE A 164 -3.28 -20.27 -16.69
C ILE A 164 -4.35 -20.49 -17.76
N SER A 165 -5.42 -21.21 -17.44
CA SER A 165 -6.52 -21.47 -18.38
C SER A 165 -7.18 -20.18 -18.86
N GLU A 166 -7.37 -19.21 -17.96
CA GLU A 166 -7.94 -17.88 -18.25
C GLU A 166 -7.09 -17.08 -19.24
N LEU A 167 -5.77 -17.09 -19.08
CA LEU A 167 -4.84 -16.33 -19.95
C LEU A 167 -4.45 -17.07 -21.24
N SER A 168 -4.62 -18.40 -21.27
CA SER A 168 -4.21 -19.25 -22.40
C SER A 168 -4.82 -18.88 -23.77
N PRO A 169 -6.07 -18.40 -23.89
CA PRO A 169 -6.66 -18.03 -25.18
C PRO A 169 -5.87 -16.95 -25.93
N ASN A 170 -5.29 -15.99 -25.19
CA ASN A 170 -4.42 -14.96 -25.75
C ASN A 170 -3.45 -14.43 -24.67
N PRO A 171 -2.27 -15.05 -24.49
CA PRO A 171 -1.34 -14.67 -23.44
C PRO A 171 -0.75 -13.25 -23.54
N ALA A 172 -0.91 -12.59 -24.69
CA ALA A 172 -0.50 -11.21 -24.92
C ALA A 172 -1.63 -10.20 -24.69
N ASP A 173 -2.86 -10.65 -24.42
CA ASP A 173 -4.00 -9.78 -24.19
C ASP A 173 -3.83 -8.96 -22.91
N ALA A 174 -3.95 -7.64 -23.01
CA ALA A 174 -3.77 -6.74 -21.88
C ALA A 174 -4.89 -6.88 -20.84
N ALA A 175 -6.12 -7.16 -21.24
CA ALA A 175 -7.23 -7.33 -20.29
C ALA A 175 -7.07 -8.63 -19.49
N LEU A 176 -6.71 -9.74 -20.15
CA LEU A 176 -6.44 -11.01 -19.46
C LEU A 176 -5.23 -10.92 -18.52
N ARG A 177 -4.13 -10.26 -18.95
CA ARG A 177 -2.97 -10.02 -18.08
C ARG A 177 -3.31 -9.19 -16.85
N ALA A 178 -4.11 -8.15 -17.04
CA ALA A 178 -4.56 -7.29 -15.96
C ALA A 178 -5.43 -8.04 -14.94
N ASP A 179 -6.39 -8.84 -15.40
CA ASP A 179 -7.27 -9.62 -14.55
C ASP A 179 -6.49 -10.67 -13.74
N VAL A 180 -5.59 -11.42 -14.39
CA VAL A 180 -4.70 -12.38 -13.71
C VAL A 180 -3.80 -11.70 -12.68
N LEU A 181 -3.17 -10.56 -13.03
CA LEU A 181 -2.31 -9.82 -12.11
C LEU A 181 -3.11 -9.32 -10.89
N GLN A 182 -4.31 -8.77 -11.11
CA GLN A 182 -5.17 -8.29 -10.04
C GLN A 182 -5.58 -9.43 -9.10
N LYS A 183 -6.00 -10.60 -9.63
CA LYS A 183 -6.35 -11.79 -8.82
C LYS A 183 -5.20 -12.29 -7.96
N VAL A 184 -3.97 -12.24 -8.45
CA VAL A 184 -2.78 -12.57 -7.64
C VAL A 184 -2.56 -11.51 -6.55
N ALA A 185 -2.65 -10.23 -6.89
CA ALA A 185 -2.44 -9.13 -5.95
C ALA A 185 -3.51 -9.04 -4.84
N GLU A 186 -4.71 -9.56 -5.09
CA GLU A 186 -5.83 -9.63 -4.14
C GLU A 186 -5.93 -11.00 -3.44
N ASN A 187 -4.99 -11.92 -3.67
CA ASN A 187 -4.96 -13.19 -2.96
C ASN A 187 -4.78 -12.97 -1.44
N PHE A 188 -5.62 -13.61 -0.63
CA PHE A 188 -5.65 -13.43 0.82
C PHE A 188 -4.31 -13.76 1.51
N LEU A 189 -3.64 -14.85 1.11
CA LEU A 189 -2.36 -15.24 1.71
C LEU A 189 -1.27 -14.23 1.35
N PHE A 190 -1.32 -13.66 0.14
CA PHE A 190 -0.38 -12.61 -0.26
C PHE A 190 -0.61 -11.31 0.50
N MET A 191 -1.87 -10.89 0.67
CA MET A 191 -2.24 -9.75 1.52
C MET A 191 -1.72 -9.92 2.96
N GLN A 192 -1.87 -11.11 3.53
CA GLN A 192 -1.38 -11.41 4.88
C GLN A 192 0.15 -11.38 4.95
N ALA A 193 0.83 -12.04 4.02
CA ALA A 193 2.29 -12.15 3.98
C ALA A 193 2.98 -10.78 3.86
N GLU A 194 2.39 -9.85 3.12
CA GLU A 194 2.97 -8.53 2.87
C GLU A 194 2.51 -7.43 3.85
N SER A 195 1.56 -7.73 4.75
CA SER A 195 0.93 -6.74 5.64
C SER A 195 1.92 -5.86 6.40
N ASN A 196 2.90 -6.47 7.09
CA ASN A 196 3.88 -5.73 7.89
C ASN A 196 4.87 -4.94 7.02
N ARG A 197 5.33 -5.52 5.91
CA ARG A 197 6.26 -4.85 4.96
C ARG A 197 5.61 -3.60 4.38
N ALA A 198 4.39 -3.76 3.88
CA ALA A 198 3.60 -2.66 3.36
C ALA A 198 3.34 -1.61 4.45
N PHE A 199 2.89 -1.99 5.65
CA PHE A 199 2.61 -1.04 6.73
C PHE A 199 3.83 -0.17 7.09
N VAL A 200 5.03 -0.76 7.18
CA VAL A 200 6.29 -0.04 7.43
C VAL A 200 6.57 0.94 6.29
N LEU A 201 6.47 0.50 5.03
CA LEU A 201 6.70 1.36 3.86
C LEU A 201 5.76 2.57 3.87
N MET A 202 4.49 2.36 4.21
CA MET A 202 3.51 3.44 4.28
C MET A 202 3.78 4.46 5.38
N GLN A 203 4.59 4.14 6.39
CA GLN A 203 5.04 5.16 7.34
C GLN A 203 5.97 6.17 6.65
N TYR A 204 6.88 5.70 5.80
CA TYR A 204 7.77 6.59 5.04
C TYR A 204 6.98 7.42 4.02
N TYR A 205 6.07 6.79 3.27
CA TYR A 205 5.29 7.48 2.24
C TYR A 205 4.24 8.43 2.81
N GLY A 206 3.53 7.98 3.85
CA GLY A 206 2.50 8.79 4.49
C GLY A 206 3.09 9.96 5.26
N TYR A 207 3.95 9.70 6.25
CA TYR A 207 4.43 10.76 7.14
C TYR A 207 5.63 11.51 6.56
N LEU A 208 6.60 10.82 5.97
CA LEU A 208 7.88 11.45 5.59
C LEU A 208 7.91 11.92 4.14
N ARG A 209 7.00 11.43 3.30
CA ARG A 209 6.86 11.79 1.87
C ARG A 209 8.14 11.52 1.06
N ARG A 210 8.81 10.38 1.32
CA ARG A 210 10.07 9.97 0.67
C ARG A 210 10.25 8.46 0.66
N ASN A 211 11.21 7.96 -0.11
CA ASN A 211 11.64 6.57 0.00
C ASN A 211 12.42 6.29 1.31
N PRO A 212 12.40 5.04 1.82
CA PRO A 212 13.12 4.71 3.04
C PRO A 212 14.65 4.89 2.94
N ASP A 213 15.19 4.81 1.72
CA ASP A 213 16.61 4.99 1.38
C ASP A 213 16.97 6.40 0.88
N GLU A 214 16.07 7.37 1.06
CA GLU A 214 16.28 8.78 0.67
C GLU A 214 16.33 9.72 1.87
N GLY A 215 16.87 10.93 1.68
CA GLY A 215 16.89 11.97 2.71
C GLY A 215 18.10 11.84 3.64
N PRO A 216 17.93 11.80 4.98
CA PRO A 216 19.05 11.57 5.90
C PRO A 216 19.58 10.13 5.82
N ASP A 217 18.82 9.23 5.21
CA ASP A 217 19.14 7.84 4.99
C ASP A 217 19.71 7.64 3.58
N SER A 218 20.58 6.64 3.41
CA SER A 218 21.12 6.21 2.11
C SER A 218 21.07 4.69 1.93
N ASN A 219 20.28 4.02 2.77
CA ASN A 219 20.12 2.58 2.85
C ASN A 219 18.75 2.23 3.46
N PHE A 220 18.49 0.94 3.69
CA PHE A 220 17.21 0.47 4.25
C PHE A 220 17.29 0.10 5.74
N ASP A 221 18.32 0.54 6.49
CA ASP A 221 18.49 0.13 7.89
C ASP A 221 17.30 0.56 8.75
N GLY A 222 16.78 1.78 8.55
CA GLY A 222 15.58 2.26 9.24
C GLY A 222 14.34 1.42 8.91
N TYR A 223 14.13 1.08 7.63
CA TYR A 223 13.02 0.24 7.20
C TYR A 223 13.11 -1.16 7.84
N ASN A 224 14.29 -1.77 7.78
CA ASN A 224 14.54 -3.09 8.34
C ASN A 224 14.40 -3.12 9.86
N PHE A 225 14.89 -2.09 10.56
CA PHE A 225 14.70 -1.93 12.00
C PHE A 225 13.21 -1.95 12.36
N TRP A 226 12.42 -1.11 11.68
CA TRP A 226 10.98 -0.99 11.93
C TRP A 226 10.22 -2.28 11.57
N LEU A 227 10.55 -2.91 10.45
CA LEU A 227 9.97 -4.19 10.06
C LEU A 227 10.28 -5.29 11.10
N ASN A 228 11.53 -5.40 11.55
CA ASN A 228 11.92 -6.38 12.57
C ASN A 228 11.20 -6.13 13.90
N LYS A 229 11.11 -4.86 14.33
CA LYS A 229 10.38 -4.50 15.55
C LYS A 229 8.89 -4.81 15.43
N LEU A 230 8.27 -4.52 14.29
CA LEU A 230 6.86 -4.82 14.05
C LEU A 230 6.59 -6.33 14.04
N ASN A 231 7.47 -7.11 13.42
CA ASN A 231 7.41 -8.57 13.42
C ASN A 231 7.58 -9.15 14.83
N GLN A 232 8.49 -8.61 15.64
CA GLN A 232 8.67 -9.01 17.04
C GLN A 232 7.39 -8.87 17.87
N PHE A 233 6.56 -7.89 17.54
CA PHE A 233 5.27 -7.66 18.20
C PHE A 233 4.07 -8.18 17.39
N ASN A 234 4.28 -9.13 16.47
CA ASN A 234 3.24 -9.77 15.67
C ASN A 234 2.33 -8.77 14.93
N GLY A 235 2.91 -7.70 14.36
CA GLY A 235 2.13 -6.67 13.66
C GLY A 235 1.46 -5.63 14.57
N ASN A 236 1.62 -5.72 15.89
CA ASN A 236 1.04 -4.76 16.83
C ASN A 236 1.82 -3.43 16.79
N PHE A 237 1.31 -2.46 16.04
CA PHE A 237 1.93 -1.14 15.87
C PHE A 237 2.01 -0.32 17.16
N VAL A 238 1.15 -0.59 18.15
CA VAL A 238 1.17 0.08 19.46
C VAL A 238 2.36 -0.40 20.27
N ASN A 239 2.52 -1.72 20.42
CA ASN A 239 3.66 -2.30 21.13
C ASN A 239 5.00 -2.05 20.42
N ALA A 240 4.98 -2.02 19.09
CA ALA A 240 6.14 -1.62 18.29
C ALA A 240 6.44 -0.11 18.37
N GLU A 241 5.53 0.70 18.94
CA GLU A 241 5.56 2.17 18.96
C GLU A 241 5.76 2.81 17.57
N MET A 242 5.36 2.11 16.52
CA MET A 242 5.65 2.48 15.13
C MET A 242 5.07 3.86 14.79
N VAL A 243 3.74 3.94 14.81
CA VAL A 243 2.99 5.14 14.41
C VAL A 243 3.36 6.32 15.31
N LYS A 244 3.54 6.08 16.61
CA LYS A 244 4.02 7.07 17.58
C LYS A 244 5.35 7.68 17.14
N ALA A 245 6.34 6.84 16.82
CA ALA A 245 7.67 7.30 16.44
C ALA A 245 7.66 8.16 15.17
N PHE A 246 6.85 7.82 14.16
CA PHE A 246 6.75 8.62 12.94
C PHE A 246 6.02 9.96 13.15
N ILE A 247 4.92 9.98 13.91
CA ILE A 247 4.20 11.23 14.22
C ILE A 247 5.02 12.18 15.11
N ASP A 248 5.81 11.64 16.04
CA ASP A 248 6.62 12.45 16.95
C ASP A 248 7.99 12.83 16.35
N SER A 249 8.36 12.21 15.22
CA SER A 249 9.62 12.44 14.53
C SER A 249 9.84 13.92 14.20
N ARG A 250 11.09 14.36 14.28
CA ARG A 250 11.47 15.73 13.90
C ARG A 250 11.15 15.99 12.44
N GLU A 251 11.34 15.00 11.58
CA GLU A 251 11.11 15.08 10.14
C GLU A 251 9.63 15.34 9.83
N TYR A 252 8.71 14.54 10.36
CA TYR A 252 7.27 14.76 10.19
C TYR A 252 6.84 16.13 10.73
N ARG A 253 7.26 16.49 11.94
CA ARG A 253 6.85 17.77 12.56
C ARG A 253 7.35 18.99 11.77
N ARG A 254 8.55 18.91 11.17
CA ARG A 254 9.11 20.00 10.35
C ARG A 254 8.30 20.28 9.08
N ARG A 255 7.51 19.33 8.57
CA ARG A 255 6.61 19.56 7.44
C ARG A 255 5.56 20.64 7.70
N PHE A 256 5.30 20.95 8.98
CA PHE A 256 4.23 21.85 9.40
C PHE A 256 4.71 22.96 10.34
N SER A 257 6.03 23.03 10.59
CA SER A 257 6.64 24.15 11.28
C SER A 257 6.92 25.29 10.28
N PRO A 258 6.83 26.57 10.69
CA PRO A 258 7.25 27.71 9.88
C PRO A 258 8.73 27.64 9.46
#